data_AF-A0A0D1KW20-F1
#
_entry.id   AF-A0A0D1KW20-F1
#
_cell.length_a   1.000
_cell.length_b   1.000
_cell.length_c   1.000
_cell.angle_alpha   90.00
_cell.angle_beta   90.00
_cell.angle_gamma   90.00
#
_symmetry.space_group_name_H-M   'P 1'
#
loop_
_entity.id
_entity.type
_entity.pdbx_description
1 polymer ?
#
loop_
_entity_poly.entity_id
_entity_poly.type
_entity_poly.pdbx_seq_one_letter_code
_entity_poly.pdbx_strand_id
1 'polypeptide(L)'
;MVLVIWGAVGVFACVQQLRLGAEAMGPADAYYRRLYASFPIWYNGVYAIATGSGLAAALALVLRSALARPLFLVSLVAVIVQFGWLFVATDIIAVRGAAQVVPFPVFIAAVALFGVWLSGHARRRGWIG
;
A
#
# COMPACT_ATOMS: atom_id res chain seq x y z
N MET A 1 -14.72 -8.10 6.07
CA MET A 1 -13.76 -9.22 5.95
C MET A 1 -12.83 -9.09 4.75
N VAL A 2 -13.34 -8.82 3.53
CA VAL A 2 -12.49 -8.67 2.31
C VAL A 2 -11.32 -7.68 2.50
N LEU A 3 -11.57 -6.48 3.05
CA LEU A 3 -10.52 -5.49 3.30
C LEU A 3 -9.47 -5.93 4.33
N VAL A 4 -9.85 -6.79 5.29
CA VAL A 4 -8.91 -7.35 6.28
C VAL A 4 -7.98 -8.34 5.59
N ILE A 5 -8.53 -9.22 4.76
CA ILE A 5 -7.75 -10.18 3.98
C ILE A 5 -6.80 -9.42 3.03
N TRP A 6 -7.31 -8.40 2.34
CA TRP A 6 -6.50 -7.53 1.49
C TRP A 6 -5.36 -6.86 2.26
N GLY A 7 -5.66 -6.26 3.43
CA GLY A 7 -4.64 -5.65 4.29
C GLY A 7 -3.58 -6.65 4.75
N ALA A 8 -3.98 -7.87 5.09
CA ALA A 8 -3.06 -8.94 5.49
C ALA A 8 -2.13 -9.36 4.34
N VAL A 9 -2.66 -9.47 3.11
CA VAL A 9 -1.85 -9.71 1.90
C VAL A 9 -0.84 -8.59 1.69
N GLY A 10 -1.26 -7.33 1.86
CA GLY A 10 -0.37 -6.17 1.78
C GLY A 10 0.77 -6.23 2.81
N VAL A 11 0.45 -6.49 4.08
CA VAL A 11 1.47 -6.65 5.14
C VAL A 11 2.41 -7.81 4.85
N PHE A 12 1.89 -8.94 4.38
CA PHE A 12 2.71 -10.07 3.97
C PHE A 12 3.69 -9.68 2.85
N ALA A 13 3.21 -9.01 1.80
CA ALA A 13 4.06 -8.54 0.71
C ALA A 13 5.12 -7.53 1.19
N CYS A 14 4.78 -6.63 2.12
CA CYS A 14 5.74 -5.73 2.75
C CYS A 14 6.82 -6.50 3.50
N VAL A 15 6.45 -7.50 4.30
CA VAL A 15 7.41 -8.33 5.03
C VAL A 15 8.32 -9.11 4.07
N GLN A 16 7.79 -9.67 2.99
CA GLN A 16 8.61 -10.33 1.97
C GLN A 16 9.62 -9.37 1.35
N GLN A 17 9.19 -8.16 1.01
CA GLN A 17 10.08 -7.14 0.47
C GLN A 17 11.20 -6.75 1.45
N LEU A 18 10.88 -6.56 2.73
CA LEU A 18 11.86 -6.20 3.75
C LEU A 18 12.89 -7.32 3.97
N ARG A 19 12.48 -8.59 3.86
CA ARG A 19 13.34 -9.75 4.08
C ARG A 19 14.17 -10.14 2.87
N LEU A 20 13.59 -10.08 1.68
CA LEU A 20 14.16 -10.61 0.44
C LEU A 20 14.64 -9.52 -0.53
N GLY A 21 14.27 -8.25 -0.29
CA GLY A 21 14.60 -7.16 -1.19
C GLY A 21 14.02 -7.37 -2.58
N ALA A 22 14.87 -7.29 -3.60
CA ALA A 22 14.48 -7.48 -5.00
C ALA A 22 13.93 -8.89 -5.28
N GLU A 23 14.44 -9.91 -4.58
CA GLU A 23 14.06 -11.31 -4.80
C GLU A 23 12.61 -11.60 -4.32
N ALA A 24 11.98 -10.65 -3.62
CA ALA A 24 10.55 -10.73 -3.32
C ALA A 24 9.65 -10.70 -4.57
N MET A 25 10.17 -10.21 -5.70
CA MET A 25 9.45 -10.13 -6.98
C MET A 25 9.58 -11.40 -7.83
N GLY A 26 10.18 -12.47 -7.27
CA GLY A 26 10.61 -13.65 -8.02
C GLY A 26 12.11 -13.56 -8.37
N PRO A 27 12.61 -14.32 -9.36
CA PRO A 27 14.01 -14.23 -9.78
C PRO A 27 14.30 -12.83 -10.31
N ALA A 28 14.87 -11.98 -9.46
CA ALA A 28 15.08 -10.57 -9.80
C ALA A 28 16.14 -10.46 -10.88
N ASP A 29 15.84 -9.71 -11.93
CA ASP A 29 16.84 -9.36 -12.91
C ASP A 29 17.74 -8.22 -12.40
N ALA A 30 18.79 -7.92 -13.17
CA ALA A 30 19.76 -6.89 -12.80
C ALA A 30 19.11 -5.51 -12.57
N TYR A 31 18.02 -5.21 -13.30
CA TYR A 31 17.28 -3.97 -13.12
C TYR A 31 16.62 -3.89 -11.74
N TYR A 32 15.84 -4.91 -11.35
CA TYR A 32 15.20 -4.89 -10.04
C TYR A 32 16.22 -4.86 -8.90
N ARG A 33 17.33 -5.59 -8.99
CA ARG A 33 18.39 -5.50 -7.96
C ARG A 33 18.94 -4.08 -7.81
N ARG A 34 19.20 -3.39 -8.92
CA ARG A 34 19.66 -1.99 -8.91
C ARG A 34 18.59 -1.03 -8.35
N LEU A 35 17.34 -1.19 -8.79
CA LEU A 35 16.22 -0.39 -8.32
C LEU A 35 16.06 -0.51 -6.80
N TYR A 36 16.05 -1.73 -6.27
CA TYR A 36 15.91 -1.98 -4.84
C TYR A 36 17.12 -1.48 -4.03
N ALA A 37 18.33 -1.57 -4.57
CA ALA A 37 19.52 -0.98 -3.95
C ALA A 37 19.49 0.55 -3.92
N SER A 38 18.71 1.19 -4.79
CA SER A 38 18.53 2.65 -4.83
C SER A 38 17.47 3.18 -3.85
N PHE A 39 16.72 2.30 -3.18
CA PHE A 39 15.66 2.73 -2.29
C PHE A 39 16.22 3.53 -1.11
N PRO A 40 15.67 4.72 -0.85
CA PRO A 40 16.06 5.49 0.31
C PRO A 40 15.61 4.78 1.59
N ILE A 41 16.34 5.01 2.70
CA ILE A 41 16.12 4.34 3.98
C ILE A 41 14.67 4.47 4.49
N TRP A 42 13.98 5.56 4.13
CA TRP A 42 12.60 5.82 4.53
C TRP A 42 11.55 5.04 3.70
N TYR A 43 11.89 4.54 2.50
CA TYR A 43 10.91 3.95 1.57
C TYR A 43 10.21 2.73 2.17
N ASN A 44 10.99 1.85 2.79
CA ASN A 44 10.50 0.66 3.47
C ASN A 44 9.63 1.00 4.70
N GLY A 45 9.95 2.09 5.40
CA GLY A 45 9.12 2.61 6.49
C GLY A 45 7.75 3.10 6.00
N VAL A 46 7.73 3.83 4.87
CA VAL A 46 6.48 4.27 4.23
C VAL A 46 5.66 3.07 3.77
N TYR A 47 6.29 2.01 3.24
CA TYR A 47 5.57 0.79 2.85
C TYR A 47 4.93 0.08 4.05
N ALA A 48 5.67 -0.04 5.15
CA ALA A 48 5.16 -0.61 6.38
C ALA A 48 3.99 0.21 6.95
N ILE A 49 4.06 1.54 6.89
CA ILE A 49 2.95 2.42 7.27
C ILE A 49 1.76 2.22 6.33
N ALA A 50 1.97 2.20 5.01
CA ALA A 50 0.91 2.02 4.02
C ALA A 50 0.09 0.75 4.28
N THR A 51 0.78 -0.38 4.44
CA THR A 51 0.15 -1.69 4.61
C THR A 51 -0.35 -1.94 6.03
N GLY A 52 0.44 -1.57 7.05
CA GLY A 52 0.09 -1.74 8.46
C GLY A 52 -1.11 -0.90 8.88
N SER A 53 -1.12 0.40 8.50
CA SER A 53 -2.27 1.27 8.77
C SER A 53 -3.51 0.85 7.97
N GLY A 54 -3.35 0.32 6.76
CA GLY A 54 -4.46 -0.22 5.96
C GLY A 54 -5.11 -1.45 6.60
N LEU A 55 -4.30 -2.40 7.10
CA LEU A 55 -4.81 -3.55 7.86
C LEU A 55 -5.48 -3.11 9.17
N ALA A 56 -4.83 -2.24 9.94
CA ALA A 56 -5.39 -1.70 11.17
C ALA A 56 -6.72 -0.97 10.93
N ALA A 57 -6.82 -0.21 9.84
CA ALA A 57 -8.06 0.46 9.43
C ALA A 57 -9.18 -0.52 9.12
N ALA A 58 -8.87 -1.60 8.37
CA ALA A 58 -9.84 -2.63 8.03
C ALA A 58 -10.33 -3.38 9.28
N LEU A 59 -9.44 -3.67 10.23
CA LEU A 59 -9.80 -4.26 11.53
C LEU A 59 -10.66 -3.29 12.35
N ALA A 60 -10.27 -2.02 12.46
CA ALA A 60 -11.04 -1.00 13.14
C ALA A 60 -12.45 -0.85 12.55
N LEU A 61 -12.61 -0.95 11.23
CA LEU A 61 -13.91 -0.90 10.56
C LEU A 61 -14.80 -2.08 10.95
N VAL A 62 -14.23 -3.30 11.01
CA VAL A 62 -14.95 -4.50 11.47
C VAL A 62 -15.33 -4.40 12.95
N LEU A 63 -14.44 -3.84 13.77
CA LEU A 63 -14.67 -3.58 15.20
C LEU A 63 -15.55 -2.35 15.45
N ARG A 64 -16.11 -1.74 14.41
CA ARG A 64 -17.01 -0.59 14.46
C ARG A 64 -16.41 0.66 15.12
N SER A 65 -15.09 0.82 15.02
CA SER A 65 -14.34 1.94 15.60
C SER A 65 -14.24 3.14 14.67
N ALA A 66 -14.39 4.35 15.24
CA ALA A 66 -14.20 5.64 14.57
C ALA A 66 -12.80 5.81 13.96
N LEU A 67 -11.81 5.07 14.48
CA LEU A 67 -10.41 5.12 14.04
C LEU A 67 -10.20 4.54 12.64
N ALA A 68 -11.16 3.80 12.09
CA ALA A 68 -11.06 3.24 10.74
C ALA A 68 -10.75 4.31 9.68
N ARG A 69 -11.43 5.46 9.75
CA ARG A 69 -11.28 6.52 8.76
C ARG A 69 -9.90 7.20 8.78
N PRO A 70 -9.37 7.70 9.92
CA PRO A 70 -8.03 8.28 9.94
C PRO A 70 -6.95 7.27 9.56
N LEU A 71 -7.08 5.99 9.94
CA LEU A 71 -6.12 4.96 9.55
C LEU A 71 -6.12 4.69 8.03
N PHE A 72 -7.30 4.64 7.39
CA PHE A 72 -7.37 4.53 5.92
C PHE A 72 -6.78 5.76 5.22
N LEU A 73 -6.93 6.96 5.78
CA LEU A 73 -6.31 8.17 5.24
C LEU A 73 -4.78 8.12 5.33
N VAL A 74 -4.24 7.69 6.46
CA VAL A 74 -2.79 7.48 6.63
C VAL A 74 -2.27 6.46 5.60
N SER A 75 -2.98 5.35 5.44
CA SER A 75 -2.66 4.32 4.44
C SER A 75 -2.63 4.91 3.02
N LEU A 76 -3.66 5.65 2.65
CA LEU A 76 -3.76 6.28 1.32
C LEU A 76 -2.62 7.27 1.05
N VAL A 77 -2.30 8.13 2.02
CA VAL A 77 -1.18 9.08 1.89
C VAL A 77 0.15 8.33 1.73
N ALA A 78 0.39 7.30 2.54
CA ALA A 78 1.61 6.50 2.45
C ALA A 78 1.72 5.77 1.09
N VAL A 79 0.62 5.22 0.56
CA VAL A 79 0.56 4.63 -0.78
C VAL A 79 0.94 5.66 -1.86
N ILE A 80 0.40 6.88 -1.77
CA ILE A 80 0.71 7.96 -2.72
C ILE A 80 2.18 8.35 -2.63
N VAL A 81 2.74 8.49 -1.43
CA VAL A 81 4.16 8.82 -1.25
C VAL A 81 5.06 7.71 -1.80
N GLN A 82 4.74 6.46 -1.48
CA GLN A 82 5.50 5.30 -1.92
C GLN A 82 5.55 5.19 -3.44
N PHE A 83 4.39 5.11 -4.09
CA PHE A 83 4.33 4.95 -5.55
C PHE A 83 4.65 6.24 -6.30
N GLY A 84 4.36 7.40 -5.71
CA GLY A 84 4.76 8.70 -6.25
C GLY A 84 6.27 8.81 -6.37
N TRP A 85 7.01 8.44 -5.32
CA TRP A 85 8.47 8.36 -5.42
C TRP A 85 8.92 7.32 -6.43
N LEU A 86 8.33 6.11 -6.42
CA LEU A 86 8.71 5.04 -7.35
C LEU A 86 8.57 5.50 -8.81
N PHE A 87 7.51 6.22 -9.16
CA PHE A 87 7.26 6.65 -10.53
C PHE A 87 8.00 7.94 -10.93
N VAL A 88 8.26 8.85 -9.99
CA VAL A 88 8.91 10.14 -10.28
C VAL A 88 10.43 10.05 -10.16
N ALA A 89 10.93 9.32 -9.18
CA ALA A 89 12.36 9.26 -8.87
C ALA A 89 13.10 8.10 -9.55
N THR A 90 12.38 7.23 -10.28
CA THR A 90 12.99 6.08 -10.96
C THR A 90 12.55 6.00 -12.42
N ASP A 91 13.32 5.26 -13.22
CA ASP A 91 13.08 5.05 -14.65
C ASP A 91 12.17 3.85 -14.94
N ILE A 92 11.47 3.31 -13.93
CA ILE A 92 10.71 2.05 -14.03
C ILE A 92 9.66 2.08 -15.14
N ILE A 93 8.99 3.21 -15.34
CA ILE A 93 7.99 3.37 -16.40
C ILE A 93 8.65 3.34 -17.78
N ALA A 94 9.82 3.95 -17.93
CA ALA A 94 10.56 3.96 -19.19
C ALA A 94 11.13 2.57 -19.52
N VAL A 95 11.60 1.83 -18.52
CA VAL A 95 12.23 0.52 -18.70
C VAL A 95 11.23 -0.62 -18.88
N ARG A 96 10.12 -0.61 -18.13
CA ARG A 96 9.11 -1.70 -18.14
C ARG A 96 7.83 -1.37 -18.89
N GLY A 97 7.61 -0.11 -19.21
CA GLY A 97 6.38 0.37 -19.81
C GLY A 97 5.26 0.59 -18.79
N ALA A 98 4.54 1.70 -18.97
CA ALA A 98 3.46 2.12 -18.07
C ALA A 98 2.36 1.05 -17.92
N ALA A 99 2.02 0.36 -19.02
CA ALA A 99 0.97 -0.65 -19.03
C ALA A 99 1.27 -1.84 -18.08
N GLN A 100 2.54 -2.12 -17.82
CA GLN A 100 2.93 -3.21 -16.92
C GLN A 100 2.96 -2.75 -15.45
N VAL A 101 3.47 -1.54 -15.17
CA VAL A 101 3.82 -1.13 -13.80
C VAL A 101 2.80 -0.23 -13.10
N VAL A 102 1.94 0.46 -13.85
CA VAL A 102 0.97 1.43 -13.30
C VAL A 102 -0.32 0.78 -12.79
N PRO A 103 -0.92 -0.24 -13.44
CA PRO A 103 -2.25 -0.73 -13.06
C PRO A 103 -2.36 -1.21 -11.60
N PHE A 104 -1.36 -1.93 -11.10
CA PHE A 104 -1.42 -2.52 -9.75
C PHE A 104 -1.29 -1.46 -8.64
N PRO A 105 -0.33 -0.51 -8.69
CA PRO A 105 -0.31 0.66 -7.80
C PRO A 105 -1.60 1.48 -7.82
N VAL A 106 -2.19 1.71 -9.01
CA VAL A 106 -3.49 2.40 -9.13
C VAL A 106 -4.60 1.62 -8.44
N PHE A 107 -4.62 0.29 -8.59
CA PHE A 107 -5.58 -0.56 -7.90
C PHE A 107 -5.43 -0.48 -6.37
N ILE A 108 -4.19 -0.52 -5.86
CA ILE A 108 -3.92 -0.37 -4.41
C ILE A 108 -4.46 0.98 -3.91
N ALA A 109 -4.17 2.07 -4.62
CA ALA A 109 -4.68 3.40 -4.27
C ALA A 109 -6.21 3.46 -4.31
N ALA A 110 -6.85 2.83 -5.31
CA ALA A 110 -8.30 2.75 -5.41
C ALA A 110 -8.93 1.99 -4.24
N VAL A 111 -8.32 0.88 -3.80
CA VAL A 111 -8.78 0.13 -2.63
C VAL A 111 -8.65 0.96 -1.34
N ALA A 112 -7.53 1.68 -1.17
CA ALA A 112 -7.34 2.57 -0.02
C ALA A 112 -8.38 3.71 -0.02
N LEU A 113 -8.63 4.34 -1.17
CA LEU A 113 -9.65 5.37 -1.33
C LEU A 113 -11.06 4.82 -1.05
N PHE A 114 -11.36 3.61 -1.52
CA PHE A 114 -12.61 2.93 -1.22
C PHE A 114 -12.77 2.68 0.29
N GLY A 115 -11.71 2.31 1.01
CA GLY A 115 -11.70 2.18 2.46
C GLY A 115 -12.04 3.50 3.19
N VAL A 116 -11.46 4.62 2.73
CA VAL A 116 -11.79 5.96 3.24
C VAL A 116 -13.28 6.28 3.01
N TRP A 117 -13.79 6.05 1.80
CA TRP A 117 -15.18 6.29 1.47
C TRP A 117 -16.13 5.42 2.30
N LEU A 118 -15.85 4.12 2.39
CA LEU A 118 -16.66 3.15 3.11
C LEU A 118 -16.72 3.46 4.60
N SER A 119 -15.58 3.78 5.23
CA SER A 119 -15.53 4.19 6.65
C SER A 119 -16.30 5.50 6.88
N GLY A 120 -16.23 6.46 5.96
CA GLY A 120 -17.04 7.67 5.98
C GLY A 120 -18.54 7.38 5.86
N HIS A 121 -18.93 6.48 4.96
CA HIS A 121 -20.32 6.05 4.80
C HIS A 121 -20.85 5.33 6.04
N ALA A 122 -20.05 4.40 6.59
CA ALA A 122 -20.38 3.65 7.80
C ALA A 122 -20.59 4.58 9.00
N ARG A 123 -19.76 5.61 9.15
CA ARG A 123 -19.92 6.62 10.23
C ARG A 123 -21.19 7.45 10.06
N ARG A 124 -21.52 7.90 8.84
CA ARG A 124 -22.77 8.64 8.58
C ARG A 124 -24.02 7.80 8.86
N ARG A 125 -23.93 6.48 8.70
CA ARG A 125 -25.02 5.53 9.00
C ARG A 125 -25.05 5.07 10.46
N GLY A 126 -24.14 5.55 11.32
CA GLY A 126 -24.03 5.08 12.72
C GLY A 126 -23.55 3.63 12.84
N TRP A 127 -22.95 3.07 11.79
CA TRP A 127 -22.40 1.71 11.84
C TRP A 127 -21.11 1.64 12.63
N ILE A 128 -20.34 2.73 12.65
CA ILE A 128 -19.14 2.87 13.46
C ILE A 128 -19.25 4.14 14.28
N GLY A 129 -18.61 4.14 15.45
CA GLY A 129 -18.64 5.26 16.42
C GLY A 129 -18.10 6.58 15.87
#